data_AF-A0A0L0VXW3-F1
#
_entry.id   AF-A0A0L0VXW3-F1
#
_cell.length_a   1.000
_cell.length_b   1.000
_cell.length_c   1.000
_cell.angle_alpha   90.00
_cell.angle_beta   90.00
_cell.angle_gamma   90.00
#
_symmetry.space_group_name_H-M   'P 1'
#
loop_
_entity.id
_entity.type
_entity.pdbx_description
1 polymer ?
#
loop_
_entity_poly.entity_id
_entity_poly.type
_entity_poly.pdbx_seq_one_letter_code
_entity_poly.pdbx_strand_id
1 'polypeptide(L)'
;MSFHIDDIFIRLPTLSEDDIHFRNWKTRIVAQLDMHGLSKFLKNISPNYPEDRELFEWGKNKAASILLHNMGQPAMIRFVTINNQHDPAELWRLLLDYYESNSPANQCRVYARFVGLAFRNYNIQQFLDELEQHIYHITAVGLVIGSKDSHVHIWEALFAEDIVKKFPDTLNSTREQLFSQRPMSINMVKKALIGAIASMKFF
;
A
#
# COMPACT_ATOMS: atom_id res chain seq x y z
N MET A 1 8.09 -6.35 41.40
CA MET A 1 7.46 -6.94 40.21
C MET A 1 8.23 -6.40 39.02
N SER A 2 9.03 -7.24 38.36
CA SER A 2 9.94 -6.80 37.28
C SER A 2 9.16 -6.80 35.96
N PHE A 3 9.08 -5.65 35.30
CA PHE A 3 8.57 -5.57 33.93
C PHE A 3 9.71 -5.94 33.00
N HIS A 4 9.65 -7.14 32.40
CA HIS A 4 10.55 -7.52 31.31
C HIS A 4 10.23 -6.64 30.11
N ILE A 5 11.12 -5.67 29.82
CA ILE A 5 11.14 -4.94 28.56
C ILE A 5 11.88 -5.83 27.57
N ASP A 6 11.17 -6.79 26.98
CA ASP A 6 11.60 -7.49 25.76
C ASP A 6 10.41 -7.59 24.80
N ASP A 7 9.72 -6.46 24.60
CA ASP A 7 8.93 -6.28 23.38
C ASP A 7 9.93 -6.00 22.26
N ILE A 8 10.31 -7.07 21.55
CA ILE A 8 10.99 -6.97 20.26
C ILE A 8 10.07 -6.13 19.37
N PHE A 9 10.37 -4.83 19.24
CA PHE A 9 9.82 -4.01 18.18
C PHE A 9 10.23 -4.68 16.88
N ILE A 10 9.31 -5.44 16.28
CA ILE A 10 9.47 -5.96 14.93
C ILE A 10 9.80 -4.73 14.08
N ARG A 11 11.01 -4.69 13.53
CA ARG A 11 11.48 -3.58 12.69
C ARG A 11 10.55 -3.51 11.48
N LEU A 12 9.52 -2.67 11.56
CA LEU A 12 8.60 -2.49 10.45
C LEU A 12 9.34 -1.70 9.37
N PRO A 13 9.03 -1.93 8.09
CA PRO A 13 9.57 -1.12 7.02
C PRO A 13 9.14 0.32 7.29
N THR A 14 10.11 1.22 7.38
CA THR A 14 9.88 2.66 7.38
C THR A 14 9.03 3.00 6.15
N LEU A 15 7.96 3.80 6.30
CA LEU A 15 7.27 4.35 5.14
C LEU A 15 8.30 5.18 4.36
N SER A 16 8.82 4.63 3.27
CA SER A 16 9.77 5.31 2.40
C SER A 16 9.07 6.41 1.62
N GLU A 17 9.84 7.27 0.95
CA GLU A 17 9.29 8.27 0.02
C GLU A 17 8.38 7.64 -1.05
N ASP A 18 8.65 6.39 -1.40
CA ASP A 18 7.83 5.59 -2.30
C ASP A 18 6.63 4.99 -1.56
N ASP A 19 5.52 5.73 -1.64
CA ASP A 19 4.18 5.41 -1.15
C ASP A 19 3.63 4.01 -1.55
N ILE A 20 4.32 3.30 -2.44
CA ILE A 20 3.90 2.01 -3.00
C ILE A 20 3.79 0.90 -1.95
N HIS A 21 4.45 1.02 -0.80
CA HIS A 21 4.40 0.03 0.27
C HIS A 21 3.42 0.37 1.40
N PHE A 22 2.60 1.42 1.25
CA PHE A 22 1.67 1.84 2.28
C PHE A 22 0.71 0.72 2.73
N ARG A 23 0.24 -0.14 1.81
CA ARG A 23 -0.61 -1.30 2.15
C ARG A 23 0.03 -2.21 3.20
N ASN A 24 1.26 -2.63 2.91
CA ASN A 24 2.00 -3.58 3.74
C ASN A 24 2.35 -2.93 5.08
N TRP A 25 2.74 -1.65 5.04
CA TRP A 25 2.97 -0.84 6.22
C TRP A 25 1.72 -0.75 7.11
N LYS A 26 0.61 -0.29 6.55
CA LYS A 26 -0.70 -0.15 7.21
C LYS A 26 -1.13 -1.45 7.87
N THR A 27 -1.04 -2.57 7.14
CA THR A 27 -1.42 -3.91 7.64
C THR A 27 -0.58 -4.30 8.86
N ARG A 28 0.74 -4.09 8.81
CA ARG A 28 1.64 -4.45 9.92
C ARG A 28 1.43 -3.55 11.14
N ILE A 29 1.18 -2.26 10.94
CA ILE A 29 0.88 -1.32 12.02
C ILE A 29 -0.41 -1.69 12.75
N VAL A 30 -1.48 -1.97 11.99
CA VAL A 30 -2.76 -2.41 12.58
C VAL A 30 -2.57 -3.71 13.35
N ALA A 31 -1.89 -4.70 12.77
CA ALA A 31 -1.61 -5.96 13.45
C ALA A 31 -0.83 -5.77 14.75
N GLN A 32 0.21 -4.92 14.75
CA GLN A 32 0.97 -4.60 15.96
C GLN A 32 0.09 -3.93 17.02
N LEU A 33 -0.73 -2.95 16.64
CA LEU A 33 -1.64 -2.29 17.56
C LEU A 33 -2.68 -3.26 18.13
N ASP A 34 -3.21 -4.18 17.31
CA ASP A 34 -4.15 -5.21 17.75
C ASP A 34 -3.51 -6.17 18.76
N MET A 35 -2.27 -6.60 18.54
CA MET A 35 -1.52 -7.45 19.47
C MET A 35 -1.40 -6.83 20.87
N HIS A 36 -1.40 -5.50 20.97
CA HIS A 36 -1.34 -4.77 22.23
C HIS A 36 -2.71 -4.22 22.70
N GLY A 37 -3.81 -4.51 21.99
CA GLY A 37 -5.15 -3.98 22.33
C GLY A 37 -5.31 -2.46 22.12
N LEU A 38 -4.50 -1.87 21.23
CA LEU A 38 -4.37 -0.43 21.02
C LEU A 38 -5.05 0.09 19.74
N SER A 39 -5.50 -0.78 18.83
CA SER A 39 -6.06 -0.36 17.53
C SER A 39 -7.30 0.54 17.64
N LYS A 40 -8.04 0.43 18.76
CA LYS A 40 -9.16 1.33 19.09
C LYS A 40 -8.77 2.81 19.10
N PHE A 41 -7.52 3.14 19.43
CA PHE A 41 -7.02 4.52 19.47
C PHE A 41 -6.74 5.11 18.09
N LEU A 42 -6.83 4.32 17.00
CA LEU A 42 -6.82 4.84 15.63
C LEU A 42 -8.13 5.58 15.26
N LYS A 43 -9.11 5.55 16.16
CA LYS A 43 -10.38 6.27 16.04
C LYS A 43 -10.45 7.33 17.13
N ASN A 44 -11.20 8.40 16.85
CA ASN A 44 -11.46 9.43 17.85
C ASN A 44 -12.43 8.88 18.92
N ILE A 45 -11.87 8.31 19.98
CA ILE A 45 -12.59 7.77 21.13
C ILE A 45 -12.28 8.60 22.38
N SER A 46 -13.11 8.46 23.40
CA SER A 46 -12.93 9.08 24.72
C SER A 46 -12.97 8.01 25.80
N PRO A 47 -12.38 8.26 26.98
CA PRO A 47 -12.52 7.34 28.11
C PRO A 47 -13.99 7.24 28.50
N ASN A 48 -14.43 6.04 28.87
CA ASN A 48 -15.81 5.79 29.27
C ASN A 48 -16.12 6.43 30.64
N TYR A 49 -15.13 6.43 31.53
CA TYR A 49 -15.26 6.97 32.89
C TYR A 49 -14.05 7.84 33.26
N PRO A 50 -14.22 8.85 34.13
CA PRO A 50 -13.12 9.73 34.57
C PRO A 50 -11.92 8.99 35.18
N GLU A 51 -12.16 7.91 35.92
CA GLU A 51 -11.15 7.08 36.57
C GLU A 51 -10.23 6.34 35.58
N ASP A 52 -10.70 6.08 34.36
CA ASP A 52 -9.91 5.42 33.31
C ASP A 52 -8.96 6.36 32.60
N ARG A 53 -8.99 7.67 32.91
CA ARG A 53 -8.27 8.71 32.13
C ARG A 53 -6.78 8.43 32.02
N GLU A 54 -6.12 8.02 33.10
CA GLU A 54 -4.68 7.76 33.08
C GLU A 54 -4.32 6.58 32.17
N LEU A 55 -5.03 5.46 32.29
CA LEU A 55 -4.83 4.29 31.44
C LEU A 55 -5.19 4.58 29.97
N PHE A 56 -6.23 5.39 29.76
CA PHE A 56 -6.63 5.86 28.44
C PHE A 56 -5.53 6.69 27.77
N GLU A 57 -4.99 7.69 28.48
CA GLU A 57 -3.90 8.53 27.97
C GLU A 57 -2.62 7.72 27.73
N TRP A 58 -2.31 6.74 28.59
CA TRP A 58 -1.21 5.81 28.36
C TRP A 58 -1.39 5.04 27.05
N GLY A 59 -2.57 4.48 26.82
CA GLY A 59 -2.88 3.73 25.59
C GLY A 59 -2.83 4.61 24.33
N LYS A 60 -3.37 5.83 24.41
CA LYS A 60 -3.31 6.83 23.34
C LYS A 60 -1.86 7.18 22.98
N ASN A 61 -1.02 7.47 23.99
CA ASN A 61 0.39 7.80 23.79
C ASN A 61 1.20 6.61 23.26
N LYS A 62 0.92 5.39 23.72
CA LYS A 62 1.59 4.17 23.23
C LYS A 62 1.26 3.92 21.76
N ALA A 63 -0.02 4.08 21.36
CA ALA A 63 -0.43 3.96 19.97
C ALA A 63 0.23 5.02 19.07
N ALA A 64 0.27 6.28 19.51
CA ALA A 64 0.96 7.35 18.78
C ALA A 64 2.46 7.05 18.61
N SER A 65 3.11 6.56 19.68
CA SER A 65 4.52 6.19 19.64
C SER A 65 4.81 5.08 18.63
N ILE A 66 3.93 4.07 18.53
CA ILE A 66 4.04 2.99 17.53
C ILE A 66 3.89 3.56 16.12
N LEU A 67 2.95 4.48 15.88
CA LEU A 67 2.81 5.14 14.58
C LEU A 67 4.09 5.91 14.22
N LEU A 68 4.53 6.82 15.10
CA LEU A 68 5.70 7.67 14.86
C LEU A 68 6.99 6.87 14.63
N HIS A 69 7.22 5.82 15.41
CA HIS A 69 8.41 4.97 15.27
C HIS A 69 8.52 4.34 13.88
N ASN A 70 7.38 4.06 13.25
CA ASN A 70 7.32 3.31 12.00
C ASN A 70 6.94 4.16 10.78
N MET A 71 6.46 5.39 10.97
CA MET A 71 5.98 6.28 9.90
C MET A 71 7.11 6.77 8.98
N GLY A 72 8.36 6.80 9.45
CA GLY A 72 9.49 7.27 8.65
C GLY A 72 9.60 8.77 8.46
N GLN A 73 10.82 9.25 8.22
CA GLN A 73 11.13 10.69 8.21
C GLN A 73 10.30 11.49 7.19
N PRO A 74 10.12 11.06 5.92
CA PRO A 74 9.36 11.84 4.95
C PRO A 74 7.90 12.08 5.37
N ALA A 75 7.25 11.04 5.90
CA ALA A 75 5.87 11.15 6.37
C ALA A 75 5.79 11.88 7.72
N MET A 76 6.76 11.70 8.61
CA MET A 76 6.85 12.48 9.84
C MET A 76 6.92 13.98 9.56
N ILE A 77 7.83 14.42 8.67
CA ILE A 77 7.96 15.83 8.26
C ILE A 77 6.65 16.37 7.67
N ARG A 78 5.92 15.52 6.94
CA ARG A 78 4.69 15.92 6.25
C ARG A 78 3.47 16.03 7.17
N PHE A 79 3.32 15.12 8.12
CA PHE A 79 2.06 14.93 8.85
C PHE A 79 2.15 15.24 10.35
N VAL A 80 3.35 15.19 10.95
CA VAL A 80 3.52 15.33 12.39
C VAL A 80 3.76 16.79 12.76
N THR A 81 3.01 17.27 13.75
CA THR A 81 3.09 18.60 14.34
C THR A 81 3.10 18.47 15.86
N ILE A 82 3.46 19.54 16.55
CA ILE A 82 3.41 19.58 18.02
C ILE A 82 2.00 19.31 18.58
N ASN A 83 0.95 19.60 17.79
CA ASN A 83 -0.44 19.47 18.21
C ASN A 83 -1.01 18.05 18.04
N ASN A 84 -0.49 17.25 17.09
CA ASN A 84 -1.04 15.92 16.77
C ASN A 84 -0.08 14.76 17.06
N GLN A 85 1.17 15.01 17.49
CA GLN A 85 2.15 13.94 17.75
C GLN A 85 1.71 12.95 18.85
N HIS A 86 0.78 13.35 19.73
CA HIS A 86 0.18 12.49 20.75
C HIS A 86 -1.26 12.05 20.39
N ASP A 87 -1.71 12.34 19.17
CA ASP A 87 -3.04 11.99 18.68
C ASP A 87 -2.97 10.91 17.60
N PRO A 88 -3.02 9.62 17.97
CA PRO A 88 -2.92 8.53 17.01
C PRO A 88 -4.09 8.49 16.02
N ALA A 89 -5.28 8.96 16.41
CA ALA A 89 -6.44 9.01 15.53
C ALA A 89 -6.24 10.05 14.42
N GLU A 90 -5.74 11.23 14.78
CA GLU A 90 -5.44 12.29 13.81
C GLU A 90 -4.28 11.90 12.89
N LEU A 91 -3.20 11.34 13.42
CA LEU A 91 -2.08 10.85 12.60
C LEU A 91 -2.54 9.76 11.62
N TRP A 92 -3.37 8.82 12.10
CA TRP A 92 -3.92 7.77 11.26
C TRP A 92 -4.81 8.32 10.15
N ARG A 93 -5.69 9.28 10.48
CA ARG A 93 -6.56 9.96 9.52
C ARG A 93 -5.74 10.66 8.43
N LEU A 94 -4.71 11.43 8.81
CA LEU A 94 -3.85 12.15 7.86
C LEU A 94 -3.14 11.20 6.88
N LEU A 95 -2.69 10.04 7.37
CA LEU A 95 -2.14 9.00 6.51
C LEU A 95 -3.19 8.45 5.54
N LEU A 96 -4.36 8.04 6.03
CA LEU A 96 -5.42 7.52 5.17
C LEU A 96 -5.87 8.54 4.13
N ASP A 97 -6.00 9.82 4.51
CA ASP A 97 -6.39 10.89 3.58
C ASP A 97 -5.34 11.09 2.49
N TYR A 98 -4.06 10.99 2.81
CA TYR A 98 -3.02 11.13 1.80
C TYR A 98 -2.92 9.91 0.89
N TYR A 99 -2.98 8.70 1.45
CA TYR A 99 -2.70 7.46 0.71
C TYR A 99 -3.93 6.86 0.04
N GLU A 100 -5.11 6.96 0.65
CA GLU A 100 -6.31 6.21 0.27
C GLU A 100 -7.56 7.11 0.05
N SER A 101 -7.45 8.44 0.15
CA SER A 101 -8.57 9.34 -0.19
C SER A 101 -9.04 9.10 -1.63
N ASN A 102 -10.36 9.09 -1.81
CA ASN A 102 -11.03 9.01 -3.11
C ASN A 102 -11.12 10.36 -3.84
N SER A 103 -10.41 11.39 -3.38
CA SER A 103 -10.39 12.68 -4.06
C SER A 103 -9.85 12.55 -5.49
N PRO A 104 -10.40 13.30 -6.48
CA PRO A 104 -9.91 13.25 -7.86
C PRO A 104 -8.41 13.52 -7.98
N ALA A 105 -7.89 14.45 -7.17
CA ALA A 105 -6.46 14.76 -7.13
C ALA A 105 -5.61 13.55 -6.72
N ASN A 106 -6.04 12.79 -5.70
CA ASN A 106 -5.33 11.60 -5.25
C ASN A 106 -5.45 10.46 -6.27
N GLN A 107 -6.62 10.29 -6.89
CA GLN A 107 -6.82 9.33 -7.97
C GLN A 107 -5.88 9.59 -9.16
N CYS A 108 -5.79 10.85 -9.62
CA CYS A 108 -4.86 11.23 -10.67
C CYS A 108 -3.40 10.96 -10.27
N ARG A 109 -3.00 11.30 -9.04
CA ARG A 109 -1.65 11.06 -8.52
C ARG A 109 -1.29 9.57 -8.51
N VAL A 110 -2.19 8.72 -8.01
CA VAL A 110 -2.00 7.27 -7.96
C VAL A 110 -1.93 6.67 -9.36
N TYR A 111 -2.81 7.08 -10.27
CA TYR A 111 -2.79 6.61 -11.65
C TYR A 111 -1.51 7.04 -12.39
N ALA A 112 -1.08 8.30 -12.24
CA ALA A 112 0.15 8.80 -12.83
C ALA A 112 1.39 8.01 -12.36
N ARG A 113 1.40 7.52 -11.12
CA ARG A 113 2.45 6.62 -10.62
C ARG A 113 2.43 5.27 -11.30
N PHE A 114 1.26 4.68 -11.53
CA PHE A 114 1.14 3.47 -12.36
C PHE A 114 1.66 3.71 -13.79
N VAL A 115 1.38 4.87 -14.38
CA VAL A 115 1.94 5.23 -15.69
C VAL A 115 3.48 5.21 -15.66
N GLY A 116 4.08 5.63 -14.55
CA GLY A 116 5.53 5.55 -14.30
C GLY A 116 6.10 4.16 -13.97
N LEU A 117 5.26 3.13 -13.74
CA LEU A 117 5.72 1.75 -13.54
C LEU A 117 6.55 1.29 -14.74
N ALA A 118 7.73 0.72 -14.48
CA ALA A 118 8.66 0.27 -15.51
C ALA A 118 9.38 -1.01 -15.07
N PHE A 119 9.77 -1.83 -16.03
CA PHE A 119 10.64 -2.97 -15.77
C PHE A 119 12.05 -2.50 -15.37
N ARG A 120 12.50 -2.89 -14.18
CA ARG A 120 13.85 -2.57 -13.68
C ARG A 120 14.70 -3.84 -13.66
N ASN A 121 15.94 -3.74 -14.16
CA ASN A 121 16.95 -4.81 -14.13
C ASN A 121 16.46 -6.17 -14.67
N TYR A 122 15.50 -6.18 -15.59
CA TYR A 122 14.87 -7.39 -16.14
C TYR A 122 14.27 -8.34 -15.06
N ASN A 123 13.96 -7.82 -13.88
CA ASN A 123 13.45 -8.63 -12.78
C ASN A 123 11.91 -8.74 -12.87
N ILE A 124 11.43 -9.86 -13.42
CA ILE A 124 9.99 -10.11 -13.57
C ILE A 124 9.28 -10.21 -12.22
N GLN A 125 9.89 -10.86 -11.22
CA GLN A 125 9.26 -10.99 -9.90
C GLN A 125 9.04 -9.63 -9.26
N GLN A 126 10.07 -8.78 -9.29
CA GLN A 126 9.96 -7.41 -8.78
C GLN A 126 8.88 -6.62 -9.53
N PHE A 127 8.83 -6.70 -10.86
CA PHE A 127 7.80 -6.02 -11.64
C PHE A 127 6.38 -6.50 -11.28
N LEU A 128 6.19 -7.81 -11.09
CA LEU A 128 4.91 -8.37 -10.65
C LEU A 128 4.51 -7.86 -9.27
N ASP A 129 5.45 -7.83 -8.32
CA ASP A 129 5.20 -7.32 -6.97
C ASP A 129 4.83 -5.83 -6.99
N GLU A 130 5.55 -5.01 -7.75
CA GLU A 130 5.24 -3.59 -7.95
C GLU A 130 3.89 -3.38 -8.65
N LEU A 131 3.58 -4.18 -9.68
CA LEU A 131 2.30 -4.15 -10.38
C LEU A 131 1.12 -4.42 -9.42
N GLU A 132 1.24 -5.42 -8.55
CA GLU A 132 0.21 -5.74 -7.55
C GLU A 132 0.01 -4.58 -6.56
N GLN A 133 1.09 -3.91 -6.14
CA GLN A 133 0.97 -2.73 -5.30
C GLN A 133 0.26 -1.58 -6.03
N HIS A 134 0.61 -1.31 -7.29
CA HIS A 134 -0.07 -0.28 -8.08
C HIS A 134 -1.57 -0.56 -8.26
N ILE A 135 -1.95 -1.82 -8.55
CA ILE A 135 -3.35 -2.23 -8.66
C ILE A 135 -4.09 -2.02 -7.32
N TYR A 136 -3.44 -2.37 -6.21
CA TYR A 136 -4.01 -2.10 -4.88
C TYR A 136 -4.24 -0.60 -4.68
N HIS A 137 -3.24 0.25 -4.95
CA HIS A 137 -3.38 1.69 -4.71
C HIS A 137 -4.48 2.30 -5.58
N ILE A 138 -4.56 1.90 -6.86
CA ILE A 138 -5.63 2.33 -7.77
C ILE A 138 -7.01 2.00 -7.18
N THR A 139 -7.20 0.77 -6.70
CA THR A 139 -8.48 0.34 -6.11
C THR A 139 -8.73 0.95 -4.73
N ALA A 140 -7.69 1.19 -3.93
CA ALA A 140 -7.79 1.82 -2.61
C ALA A 140 -8.27 3.27 -2.67
N VAL A 141 -7.95 4.01 -3.74
CA VAL A 141 -8.48 5.37 -3.99
C VAL A 141 -9.84 5.37 -4.71
N GLY A 142 -10.48 4.20 -4.82
CA GLY A 142 -11.83 4.04 -5.36
C GLY A 142 -11.93 3.92 -6.88
N LEU A 143 -10.82 3.79 -7.61
CA LEU A 143 -10.89 3.52 -9.05
C LEU A 143 -11.23 2.04 -9.27
N VAL A 144 -12.28 1.81 -10.05
CA VAL A 144 -12.79 0.47 -10.36
C VAL A 144 -12.19 0.01 -11.68
N ILE A 145 -11.44 -1.09 -11.64
CA ILE A 145 -10.91 -1.79 -12.82
C ILE A 145 -11.86 -2.94 -13.16
N GLY A 146 -12.32 -3.03 -14.40
CA GLY A 146 -13.23 -4.10 -14.79
C GLY A 146 -13.55 -4.17 -16.27
N SER A 147 -14.54 -4.98 -16.61
CA SER A 147 -15.08 -5.08 -17.97
C SER A 147 -15.79 -3.77 -18.36
N LYS A 148 -15.98 -3.54 -19.66
CA LYS A 148 -16.62 -2.31 -20.12
C LYS A 148 -18.09 -2.25 -19.67
N ASP A 149 -18.34 -1.53 -18.58
CA ASP A 149 -19.67 -1.25 -18.00
C ASP A 149 -19.75 0.21 -17.49
N SER A 150 -20.91 0.64 -16.96
CA SER A 150 -21.16 2.01 -16.51
C SER A 150 -20.52 2.40 -15.17
N HIS A 151 -19.96 1.45 -14.43
CA HIS A 151 -19.39 1.66 -13.09
C HIS A 151 -17.86 1.52 -13.06
N VAL A 152 -17.28 1.09 -14.18
CA VAL A 152 -15.84 0.95 -14.35
C VAL A 152 -15.21 2.29 -14.74
N HIS A 153 -14.14 2.62 -14.02
CA HIS A 153 -13.31 3.78 -14.31
C HIS A 153 -12.18 3.42 -15.28
N ILE A 154 -11.65 2.20 -15.17
CA ILE A 154 -10.53 1.69 -15.96
C ILE A 154 -10.94 0.38 -16.63
N TRP A 155 -11.06 0.39 -17.96
CA TRP A 155 -11.35 -0.83 -18.70
C TRP A 155 -10.14 -1.78 -18.65
N GLU A 156 -10.35 -2.97 -18.06
CA GLU A 156 -9.29 -3.94 -17.77
C GLU A 156 -8.47 -4.32 -19.01
N ALA A 157 -9.12 -4.47 -20.17
CA ALA A 157 -8.39 -4.86 -21.38
C ALA A 157 -7.40 -3.79 -21.85
N LEU A 158 -7.75 -2.50 -21.78
CA LEU A 158 -6.80 -1.43 -22.10
C LEU A 158 -5.70 -1.31 -21.05
N PHE A 159 -6.07 -1.49 -19.78
CA PHE A 159 -5.11 -1.48 -18.69
C PHE A 159 -4.09 -2.62 -18.83
N ALA A 160 -4.53 -3.82 -19.21
CA ALA A 160 -3.68 -4.96 -19.52
C ALA A 160 -2.74 -4.68 -20.70
N GLU A 161 -3.24 -4.06 -21.78
CA GLU A 161 -2.42 -3.62 -22.91
C GLU A 161 -1.36 -2.61 -22.48
N ASP A 162 -1.70 -1.64 -21.62
CA ASP A 162 -0.75 -0.66 -21.10
C ASP A 162 0.31 -1.29 -20.18
N ILE A 163 -0.02 -2.36 -19.44
CA ILE A 163 0.97 -3.15 -18.70
C ILE A 163 1.93 -3.85 -19.67
N VAL A 164 1.41 -4.48 -20.72
CA VAL A 164 2.22 -5.23 -21.71
C VAL A 164 3.16 -4.31 -22.49
N LYS A 165 2.76 -3.07 -22.76
CA LYS A 165 3.64 -2.05 -23.37
C LYS A 165 4.86 -1.70 -22.52
N LYS A 166 4.82 -1.97 -21.20
CA LYS A 166 5.96 -1.73 -20.29
C LYS A 166 7.00 -2.86 -20.34
N PHE A 167 6.73 -3.96 -21.04
CA PHE A 167 7.64 -5.10 -21.10
C PHE A 167 8.92 -4.72 -21.86
N PRO A 168 10.11 -5.14 -21.40
CA PRO A 168 11.33 -4.97 -22.15
C PRO A 168 11.34 -5.85 -23.40
N ASP A 169 12.24 -5.56 -24.34
CA ASP A 169 12.37 -6.31 -25.60
C ASP A 169 12.75 -7.78 -25.41
N THR A 170 13.37 -8.13 -24.28
CA THR A 170 13.65 -9.51 -23.90
C THR A 170 12.39 -10.35 -23.71
N LEU A 171 11.21 -9.72 -23.58
CA LEU A 171 9.91 -10.37 -23.48
C LEU A 171 9.05 -10.22 -24.74
N ASN A 172 9.65 -9.93 -25.91
CA ASN A 172 8.91 -9.75 -27.18
C ASN A 172 8.02 -10.94 -27.52
N SER A 173 8.50 -12.18 -27.39
CA SER A 173 7.70 -13.38 -27.66
C SER A 173 6.48 -13.48 -26.73
N THR A 174 6.66 -13.15 -25.45
CA THR A 174 5.57 -13.10 -24.46
C THR A 174 4.56 -12.00 -24.82
N ARG A 175 5.05 -10.84 -25.27
CA ARG A 175 4.25 -9.71 -25.73
C ARG A 175 3.37 -10.09 -26.94
N GLU A 176 3.96 -10.72 -27.95
CA GLU A 176 3.25 -11.16 -29.16
C GLU A 176 2.19 -12.22 -28.85
N GLN A 177 2.55 -13.20 -28.00
CA GLN A 177 1.60 -14.20 -27.53
C GLN A 177 0.40 -13.54 -26.86
N LEU A 178 0.62 -12.58 -25.96
CA LEU A 178 -0.46 -11.88 -25.26
C LEU A 178 -1.35 -11.09 -26.23
N PHE A 179 -0.78 -10.36 -27.20
CA PHE A 179 -1.56 -9.61 -28.19
C PHE A 179 -2.41 -10.50 -29.11
N SER A 180 -2.05 -11.77 -29.29
CA SER A 180 -2.89 -12.73 -30.03
C SER A 180 -4.16 -13.16 -29.27
N GLN A 181 -4.23 -12.91 -27.95
CA GLN A 181 -5.30 -13.39 -27.06
C GLN A 181 -6.26 -12.28 -26.61
N ARG A 182 -6.56 -11.31 -27.48
CA ARG A 182 -7.47 -10.20 -27.14
C ARG A 182 -8.94 -10.67 -27.01
N PRO A 183 -9.74 -10.10 -26.09
CA PRO A 183 -9.35 -9.09 -25.09
C PRO A 183 -8.52 -9.69 -23.96
N MET A 184 -7.47 -8.97 -23.57
CA MET A 184 -6.54 -9.41 -22.53
C MET A 184 -7.08 -9.06 -21.13
N SER A 185 -6.74 -9.88 -20.13
CA SER A 185 -6.97 -9.56 -18.72
C SER A 185 -5.64 -9.39 -17.99
N ILE A 186 -5.67 -8.72 -16.84
CA ILE A 186 -4.47 -8.58 -15.99
C ILE A 186 -3.97 -9.97 -15.57
N ASN A 187 -4.88 -10.91 -15.33
CA ASN A 187 -4.53 -12.29 -14.96
C ASN A 187 -3.77 -13.02 -16.07
N MET A 188 -4.14 -12.82 -17.34
CA MET A 188 -3.40 -13.38 -18.48
C MET A 188 -1.97 -12.84 -18.54
N VAL A 189 -1.80 -11.53 -18.35
CA VAL A 189 -0.49 -10.87 -18.29
C VAL A 189 0.38 -11.48 -17.18
N LYS A 190 -0.16 -11.56 -15.96
CA LYS A 190 0.54 -12.14 -14.80
C LYS A 190 0.96 -13.58 -15.05
N LYS A 191 0.06 -14.43 -15.56
CA LYS A 191 0.36 -15.82 -15.90
C LYS A 191 1.47 -15.95 -16.95
N ALA A 192 1.44 -15.12 -17.98
CA ALA A 192 2.46 -15.13 -19.02
C ALA A 192 3.84 -14.76 -18.48
N LEU A 193 3.92 -13.75 -17.61
CA LEU A 193 5.16 -13.36 -16.92
C LEU A 193 5.69 -14.46 -16.00
N ILE A 194 4.82 -15.12 -15.22
CA ILE A 194 5.20 -16.26 -14.37
C ILE A 194 5.73 -17.41 -15.23
N GLY A 195 5.10 -17.69 -16.37
CA GLY A 195 5.57 -18.68 -17.33
C GLY A 195 6.97 -18.35 -17.87
N ALA A 196 7.22 -17.08 -18.21
CA ALA A 196 8.53 -16.63 -18.66
C ALA A 196 9.64 -16.82 -17.60
N ILE A 197 9.34 -16.59 -16.32
CA ILE A 197 10.28 -16.90 -15.22
C ILE A 197 10.65 -18.39 -15.23
N ALA A 198 9.65 -19.28 -15.38
CA ALA A 198 9.89 -20.71 -15.38
C ALA A 198 10.79 -21.13 -16.55
N SER A 199 10.57 -20.58 -17.75
CA SER A 199 11.38 -20.87 -18.94
C SER A 199 12.83 -20.38 -18.83
N MET A 200 13.10 -19.30 -18.09
CA MET A 200 14.48 -18.80 -17.88
C MET A 200 15.30 -19.63 -16.89
N LYS A 201 14.66 -20.46 -16.06
CA LYS A 201 15.37 -21.32 -15.09
C LYS A 201 15.93 -22.61 -15.71
N PHE A 202 15.64 -22.88 -16.98
CA PHE A 202 16.07 -24.07 -17.71
C PHE A 202 17.25 -23.82 -18.67
N PHE A 203 17.87 -22.63 -18.58
CA PHE A 203 19.11 -22.26 -19.26
C PHE A 203 20.15 -21.83 -18.22
#